data_AF-A0A4Y3PH35-F1
#
_entry.id   AF-A0A4Y3PH35-F1
#
_cell.length_a   1.000
_cell.length_b   1.000
_cell.length_c   1.000
_cell.angle_alpha   90.00
_cell.angle_beta   90.00
_cell.angle_gamma   90.00
#
_symmetry.space_group_name_H-M   'P 1'
#
loop_
_entity.id
_entity.type
_entity.pdbx_description
1 polymer ?
#
loop_
_entity_poly.entity_id
_entity_poly.type
_entity_poly.pdbx_seq_one_letter_code
_entity_poly.pdbx_strand_id
1 'polypeptide(L)'
;MIVKYMIALVSSVCLSATVSAAAYSVAPSWQQADSSQGMHAQAVQELSQTSLLGFLQTGKWQRDTLRRQLGQPVKTFDGYEYFQKGVAVKWDENERAFGVLADSAFTGEIVPGITVQTAKKELLRKLGTPLFSQQKQELIGYAYPNYYLFVTFAGEKVKAFSLYRRDPLTDTRAILDMARHLQEYGEKLAEPANSGSFSIFAAWGQPDFTYHLHGIGTYAWEYPSRGIAYDGAPEDGTLTIYSNFPAKSELPALAKLPHVTISAEDALFLAEKERIELEKANVARAKSEGIASPDQKTIAVPDSEGLYSSTNIRFYNKDYQPLAQLYPGHFVNKLTWLDNNWILYDTMLGVGAYHVPAQKNSVIVAMDKQPGVPFTVFDINQTRINTTKKEIVFEVGTEAKKLYTVTYQIAGERIFFTWKK
;
A
#
# COMPACT_ATOMS: atom_id res chain seq x y z
N MET A 1 28.45 -2.99 42.52
CA MET A 1 27.66 -4.18 42.20
C MET A 1 26.91 -3.87 40.90
N ILE A 2 27.39 -4.02 39.67
CA ILE A 2 28.14 -5.07 38.96
C ILE A 2 27.54 -6.45 39.21
N VAL A 3 26.73 -6.96 38.27
CA VAL A 3 26.75 -8.31 37.63
C VAL A 3 25.80 -8.25 36.39
N LYS A 4 26.27 -7.84 35.21
CA LYS A 4 26.46 -8.65 33.97
C LYS A 4 26.13 -10.15 33.99
N TYR A 5 25.23 -10.57 33.10
CA TYR A 5 25.21 -11.86 32.37
C TYR A 5 24.53 -11.55 31.00
N MET A 6 25.14 -11.62 29.81
CA MET A 6 25.84 -12.71 29.10
C MET A 6 25.05 -14.03 29.10
N ILE A 7 24.29 -14.23 28.02
CA ILE A 7 23.86 -15.55 27.56
C ILE A 7 24.62 -15.84 26.27
N ALA A 8 25.35 -16.94 26.31
CA ALA A 8 26.26 -17.42 25.28
C ALA A 8 25.49 -18.09 24.15
N LEU A 9 25.90 -17.74 22.93
CA LEU A 9 25.65 -18.47 21.70
C LEU A 9 26.32 -19.85 21.81
N VAL A 10 25.55 -20.94 21.73
CA VAL A 10 26.11 -22.29 21.53
C VAL A 10 25.85 -22.70 20.09
N SER A 11 26.97 -22.85 19.39
CA SER A 11 27.16 -23.43 18.08
C SER A 11 26.84 -24.93 18.08
N SER A 12 26.11 -25.37 17.05
CA SER A 12 26.09 -26.77 16.61
C SER A 12 26.41 -26.79 15.12
N VAL A 13 27.63 -27.24 14.80
CA VAL A 13 28.12 -27.58 13.47
C VAL A 13 28.24 -29.10 13.39
N CYS A 14 27.60 -29.70 12.39
CA CYS A 14 28.06 -30.85 11.60
C CYS A 14 27.38 -30.64 10.22
N LEU A 15 28.08 -30.21 9.16
CA LEU A 15 28.91 -30.99 8.21
C LEU A 15 28.28 -32.36 7.90
N SER A 16 28.03 -32.80 6.68
CA SER A 16 28.26 -32.27 5.32
C SER A 16 27.71 -33.30 4.31
N ALA A 17 27.17 -32.87 3.18
CA ALA A 17 27.30 -33.61 1.92
C ALA A 17 27.07 -32.66 0.71
N THR A 18 28.12 -32.58 -0.08
CA THR A 18 28.34 -31.84 -1.32
C THR A 18 27.64 -32.48 -2.52
N VAL A 19 27.11 -31.67 -3.44
CA VAL A 19 27.27 -31.91 -4.89
C VAL A 19 27.53 -30.57 -5.58
N SER A 20 28.56 -30.58 -6.43
CA SER A 20 29.22 -29.44 -7.04
C SER A 20 28.59 -28.97 -8.35
N ALA A 21 28.66 -27.65 -8.54
CA ALA A 21 28.99 -26.87 -9.74
C ALA A 21 28.64 -27.38 -11.16
N ALA A 22 28.01 -26.49 -11.93
CA ALA A 22 28.53 -26.12 -13.25
C ALA A 22 28.15 -24.67 -13.58
N ALA A 23 29.17 -23.83 -13.78
CA ALA A 23 29.08 -22.56 -14.48
C ALA A 23 29.18 -22.83 -15.99
N TYR A 24 28.39 -22.15 -16.82
CA TYR A 24 28.76 -21.87 -18.19
C TYR A 24 28.26 -20.48 -18.63
N SER A 25 29.10 -19.90 -19.46
CA SER A 25 29.23 -18.55 -19.98
C SER A 25 28.23 -18.15 -21.08
N VAL A 26 27.96 -16.83 -21.12
CA VAL A 26 27.83 -15.88 -22.26
C VAL A 26 27.03 -16.28 -23.54
N ALA A 27 26.14 -15.35 -23.91
CA ALA A 27 25.14 -15.30 -25.00
C ALA A 27 25.64 -15.56 -26.45
N PRO A 28 24.73 -15.73 -27.43
CA PRO A 28 24.09 -14.57 -28.08
C PRO A 28 22.58 -14.69 -28.40
N SER A 29 22.04 -13.50 -28.63
CA SER A 29 20.73 -12.98 -29.06
C SER A 29 19.93 -13.65 -30.20
N TRP A 30 18.64 -13.27 -30.21
CA TRP A 30 17.61 -13.22 -31.29
C TRP A 30 16.69 -14.44 -31.46
N GLN A 31 15.47 -14.36 -30.90
CA GLN A 31 14.26 -14.00 -31.65
C GLN A 31 13.04 -13.97 -30.72
N GLN A 32 12.45 -12.77 -30.57
CA GLN A 32 11.10 -12.58 -30.05
C GLN A 32 10.09 -13.25 -30.99
N ALA A 33 9.25 -14.12 -30.44
CA ALA A 33 7.89 -14.31 -30.94
C ALA A 33 6.97 -13.55 -30.00
N ASP A 34 6.52 -12.40 -30.48
CA ASP A 34 5.64 -11.47 -29.79
C ASP A 34 4.23 -12.09 -29.65
N SER A 35 3.98 -12.81 -28.55
CA SER A 35 2.65 -13.33 -28.20
C SER A 35 1.88 -12.44 -27.22
N SER A 36 2.44 -11.26 -26.88
CA SER A 36 1.84 -10.32 -25.91
C SER A 36 0.62 -9.58 -26.44
N GLN A 37 0.47 -9.40 -27.76
CA GLN A 37 -0.65 -8.62 -28.30
C GLN A 37 -1.98 -9.40 -28.39
N GLY A 38 -1.94 -10.73 -28.47
CA GLY A 38 -3.14 -11.58 -28.58
C GLY A 38 -3.91 -11.76 -27.27
N MET A 39 -3.20 -11.92 -26.13
CA MET A 39 -3.84 -12.12 -24.82
C MET A 39 -4.41 -10.81 -24.22
N HIS A 40 -3.78 -9.67 -24.50
CA HIS A 40 -4.28 -8.36 -24.01
C HIS A 40 -5.57 -7.91 -24.71
N ALA A 41 -5.77 -8.27 -25.98
CA ALA A 41 -7.01 -7.93 -26.69
C ALA A 41 -8.22 -8.76 -26.20
N GLN A 42 -8.02 -10.03 -25.84
CA GLN A 42 -9.09 -10.92 -25.36
C GLN A 42 -9.56 -10.58 -23.94
N ALA A 43 -8.65 -10.24 -23.02
CA ALA A 43 -9.02 -9.86 -21.65
C ALA A 43 -9.82 -8.54 -21.59
N VAL A 44 -9.53 -7.62 -22.52
CA VAL A 44 -10.30 -6.38 -22.71
C VAL A 44 -11.69 -6.64 -23.30
N GLN A 45 -11.83 -7.70 -24.09
CA GLN A 45 -13.10 -8.09 -24.70
C GLN A 45 -14.03 -8.81 -23.71
N GLU A 46 -13.50 -9.55 -22.72
CA GLU A 46 -14.30 -10.16 -21.64
C GLU A 46 -14.89 -9.12 -20.66
N LEU A 47 -14.16 -8.05 -20.33
CA LEU A 47 -14.68 -6.91 -19.54
C LEU A 47 -15.69 -6.05 -20.32
N SER A 48 -15.78 -6.23 -21.65
CA SER A 48 -16.81 -5.57 -22.47
C SER A 48 -18.13 -6.34 -22.53
N GLN A 49 -18.13 -7.63 -22.12
CA GLN A 49 -19.32 -8.50 -22.10
C GLN A 49 -19.88 -8.75 -20.69
N THR A 50 -19.11 -8.43 -19.64
CA THR A 50 -19.54 -8.54 -18.23
C THR A 50 -19.13 -7.29 -17.46
N SER A 51 -20.01 -6.79 -16.58
CA SER A 51 -19.69 -5.66 -15.69
C SER A 51 -18.52 -6.00 -14.75
N LEU A 52 -17.81 -4.98 -14.24
CA LEU A 52 -16.72 -5.13 -13.27
C LEU A 52 -17.12 -5.98 -12.06
N LEU A 53 -18.33 -5.78 -11.54
CA LEU A 53 -18.88 -6.62 -10.47
C LEU A 53 -19.07 -8.08 -10.92
N GLY A 54 -19.65 -8.29 -12.11
CA GLY A 54 -19.85 -9.62 -12.67
C GLY A 54 -18.53 -10.39 -12.78
N PHE A 55 -17.48 -9.70 -13.20
CA PHE A 55 -16.13 -10.24 -13.21
C PHE A 55 -15.59 -10.58 -11.81
N LEU A 56 -15.72 -9.67 -10.85
CA LEU A 56 -15.26 -9.91 -9.47
C LEU A 56 -15.93 -11.13 -8.84
N GLN A 57 -17.21 -11.33 -9.14
CA GLN A 57 -18.00 -12.46 -8.67
C GLN A 57 -17.61 -13.79 -9.32
N THR A 58 -17.25 -13.81 -10.62
CA THR A 58 -16.79 -15.03 -11.31
C THR A 58 -15.34 -15.38 -10.96
N GLY A 59 -14.49 -14.38 -10.71
CA GLY A 59 -13.07 -14.52 -10.34
C GLY A 59 -12.78 -14.71 -8.85
N LYS A 60 -13.82 -14.79 -8.00
CA LYS A 60 -13.75 -14.94 -6.53
C LYS A 60 -12.80 -13.96 -5.83
N TRP A 61 -12.63 -12.76 -6.37
CA TRP A 61 -11.74 -11.73 -5.81
C TRP A 61 -10.24 -12.10 -5.74
N GLN A 62 -9.76 -13.20 -6.33
CA GLN A 62 -8.38 -13.68 -6.15
C GLN A 62 -7.36 -12.91 -7.02
N ARG A 63 -6.20 -12.53 -6.46
CA ARG A 63 -5.17 -11.71 -7.12
C ARG A 63 -4.71 -12.25 -8.46
N ASP A 64 -4.33 -13.52 -8.53
CA ASP A 64 -3.84 -14.13 -9.79
C ASP A 64 -4.91 -14.18 -10.88
N THR A 65 -6.16 -14.44 -10.49
CA THR A 65 -7.29 -14.42 -11.44
C THR A 65 -7.56 -13.01 -11.93
N LEU A 66 -7.55 -12.03 -11.03
CA LEU A 66 -7.80 -10.64 -11.37
C LEU A 66 -6.67 -10.06 -12.24
N ARG A 67 -5.40 -10.31 -11.90
CA ARG A 67 -4.24 -9.86 -12.70
C ARG A 67 -4.19 -10.47 -14.10
N ARG A 68 -4.61 -11.73 -14.27
CA ARG A 68 -4.70 -12.33 -15.61
C ARG A 68 -5.63 -11.57 -16.56
N GLN A 69 -6.66 -10.91 -16.02
CA GLN A 69 -7.60 -10.14 -16.84
C GLN A 69 -7.29 -8.65 -16.89
N LEU A 70 -6.91 -8.04 -15.77
CA LEU A 70 -6.57 -6.62 -15.70
C LEU A 70 -5.18 -6.32 -16.30
N GLY A 71 -4.34 -7.34 -16.46
CA GLY A 71 -2.95 -7.21 -16.89
C GLY A 71 -2.01 -6.89 -15.72
N GLN A 72 -0.81 -6.42 -16.05
CA GLN A 72 0.16 -5.99 -15.05
C GLN A 72 -0.19 -4.60 -14.51
N PRO A 73 0.03 -4.35 -13.20
CA PRO A 73 -0.16 -3.02 -12.64
C PRO A 73 0.84 -2.04 -13.25
N VAL A 74 0.40 -0.82 -13.54
CA VAL A 74 1.23 0.27 -14.08
C VAL A 74 1.91 1.10 -13.00
N LYS A 75 1.36 1.10 -11.78
CA LYS A 75 1.94 1.74 -10.59
C LYS A 75 1.33 1.17 -9.32
N THR A 76 1.99 1.43 -8.20
CA THR A 76 1.43 1.24 -6.86
C THR A 76 1.36 2.59 -6.15
N PHE A 77 0.29 2.82 -5.38
CA PHE A 77 0.12 4.06 -4.62
C PHE A 77 -0.84 3.82 -3.45
N ASP A 78 -0.44 4.19 -2.23
CA ASP A 78 -1.21 4.03 -0.98
C ASP A 78 -1.81 2.62 -0.81
N GLY A 79 -1.02 1.60 -1.11
CA GLY A 79 -1.42 0.19 -1.01
C GLY A 79 -2.33 -0.31 -2.14
N TYR A 80 -2.69 0.53 -3.11
CA TYR A 80 -3.43 0.13 -4.30
C TYR A 80 -2.48 -0.17 -5.46
N GLU A 81 -2.76 -1.27 -6.17
CA GLU A 81 -2.25 -1.53 -7.50
C GLU A 81 -3.15 -0.91 -8.55
N TYR A 82 -2.61 -0.02 -9.37
CA TYR A 82 -3.35 0.62 -10.46
C TYR A 82 -3.10 -0.13 -11.75
N PHE A 83 -4.16 -0.46 -12.45
CA PHE A 83 -4.15 -1.13 -13.74
C PHE A 83 -4.45 -0.12 -14.85
N GLN A 84 -4.20 -0.53 -16.09
CA GLN A 84 -4.65 0.27 -17.23
C GLN A 84 -6.17 0.45 -17.20
N LYS A 85 -6.66 1.55 -17.77
CA LYS A 85 -8.09 1.85 -17.92
C LYS A 85 -8.84 2.13 -16.61
N GLY A 86 -8.18 2.76 -15.64
CA GLY A 86 -8.86 3.40 -14.51
C GLY A 86 -9.35 2.45 -13.42
N VAL A 87 -8.78 1.24 -13.31
CA VAL A 87 -9.08 0.29 -12.22
C VAL A 87 -7.92 0.28 -11.23
N ALA A 88 -8.21 0.35 -9.94
CA ALA A 88 -7.22 0.15 -8.88
C ALA A 88 -7.70 -0.88 -7.85
N VAL A 89 -6.81 -1.73 -7.35
CA VAL A 89 -7.16 -2.81 -6.41
C VAL A 89 -6.26 -2.78 -5.19
N LYS A 90 -6.87 -2.82 -4.00
CA LYS A 90 -6.19 -3.08 -2.73
C LYS A 90 -6.37 -4.54 -2.37
N TRP A 91 -5.25 -5.22 -2.12
CA TRP A 91 -5.20 -6.63 -1.75
C TRP A 91 -5.19 -6.78 -0.23
N ASP A 92 -5.86 -7.82 0.28
CA ASP A 92 -5.76 -8.26 1.67
C ASP A 92 -4.60 -9.25 1.88
N GLU A 93 -4.34 -9.64 3.14
CA GLU A 93 -3.28 -10.59 3.52
C GLU A 93 -3.49 -12.01 2.93
N ASN A 94 -4.69 -12.31 2.41
CA ASN A 94 -4.99 -13.59 1.76
C ASN A 94 -4.93 -13.48 0.23
N GLU A 95 -4.31 -12.40 -0.30
CA GLU A 95 -4.22 -12.10 -1.74
C GLU A 95 -5.57 -12.03 -2.45
N ARG A 96 -6.60 -11.56 -1.74
CA ARG A 96 -7.91 -11.29 -2.32
C ARG A 96 -8.13 -9.78 -2.40
N ALA A 97 -8.85 -9.34 -3.41
CA ALA A 97 -9.26 -7.95 -3.55
C ALA A 97 -10.17 -7.60 -2.37
N PHE A 98 -9.71 -6.67 -1.55
CA PHE A 98 -10.48 -6.08 -0.48
C PHE A 98 -11.36 -4.95 -1.02
N GLY A 99 -10.72 -4.02 -1.75
CA GLY A 99 -11.37 -2.86 -2.34
C GLY A 99 -10.93 -2.67 -3.80
N VAL A 100 -11.89 -2.43 -4.68
CA VAL A 100 -11.67 -2.18 -6.11
C VAL A 100 -12.26 -0.82 -6.46
N LEU A 101 -11.43 0.06 -7.00
CA LEU A 101 -11.82 1.40 -7.44
C LEU A 101 -11.91 1.45 -8.95
N ALA A 102 -12.92 2.15 -9.46
CA ALA A 102 -13.05 2.48 -10.88
C ALA A 102 -13.24 4.00 -11.03
N ASP A 103 -12.28 4.66 -11.68
CA ASP A 103 -12.29 6.10 -11.91
C ASP A 103 -12.87 6.47 -13.29
N SER A 104 -12.86 7.76 -13.62
CA SER A 104 -13.39 8.29 -14.88
C SER A 104 -12.75 7.71 -16.16
N ALA A 105 -11.57 7.10 -16.08
CA ALA A 105 -10.91 6.44 -17.21
C ALA A 105 -11.46 5.02 -17.46
N PHE A 106 -12.20 4.44 -16.53
CA PHE A 106 -12.87 3.15 -16.72
C PHE A 106 -14.16 3.33 -17.54
N THR A 107 -14.19 2.78 -18.74
CA THR A 107 -15.33 2.94 -19.67
C THR A 107 -16.33 1.78 -19.62
N GLY A 108 -16.04 0.72 -18.86
CA GLY A 108 -16.91 -0.44 -18.75
C GLY A 108 -18.10 -0.20 -17.82
N GLU A 109 -18.98 -1.19 -17.76
CA GLU A 109 -20.03 -1.21 -16.75
C GLU A 109 -19.46 -1.60 -15.38
N ILE A 110 -19.87 -0.88 -14.34
CA ILE A 110 -19.51 -1.18 -12.94
C ILE A 110 -20.41 -2.31 -12.43
N VAL A 111 -21.70 -2.10 -12.62
CA VAL A 111 -22.79 -3.07 -12.49
C VAL A 111 -23.66 -2.95 -13.74
N PRO A 112 -24.50 -3.95 -14.07
CA PRO A 112 -25.26 -3.94 -15.31
C PRO A 112 -26.01 -2.62 -15.57
N GLY A 113 -25.71 -1.97 -16.70
CA GLY A 113 -26.33 -0.71 -17.12
C GLY A 113 -25.90 0.55 -16.34
N ILE A 114 -24.82 0.50 -15.54
CA ILE A 114 -24.25 1.65 -14.83
C ILE A 114 -22.76 1.77 -15.13
N THR A 115 -22.33 2.95 -15.55
CA THR A 115 -20.93 3.29 -15.84
C THR A 115 -20.52 4.54 -15.03
N VAL A 116 -19.24 4.91 -15.09
CA VAL A 116 -18.72 6.16 -14.49
C VAL A 116 -19.30 7.43 -15.12
N GLN A 117 -20.01 7.30 -16.25
CA GLN A 117 -20.68 8.41 -16.93
C GLN A 117 -22.18 8.48 -16.59
N THR A 118 -22.73 7.49 -15.90
CA THR A 118 -24.15 7.48 -15.49
C THR A 118 -24.41 8.66 -14.56
N ALA A 119 -25.39 9.50 -14.92
CA ALA A 119 -25.76 10.66 -14.12
C ALA A 119 -26.33 10.23 -12.75
N LYS A 120 -26.05 11.02 -11.71
CA LYS A 120 -26.49 10.76 -10.33
C LYS A 120 -27.98 10.42 -10.21
N LYS A 121 -28.85 11.17 -10.89
CA LYS A 121 -30.30 10.92 -10.89
C LYS A 121 -30.66 9.54 -11.48
N GLU A 122 -30.01 9.14 -12.57
CA GLU A 122 -30.24 7.83 -13.18
C GLU A 122 -29.71 6.70 -12.30
N LEU A 123 -28.55 6.91 -11.68
CA LEU A 123 -27.95 5.98 -10.73
C LEU A 123 -28.90 5.71 -9.55
N LEU A 124 -29.43 6.76 -8.91
CA LEU A 124 -30.41 6.62 -7.82
C LEU A 124 -31.69 5.92 -8.28
N ARG A 125 -32.15 6.18 -9.52
CA ARG A 125 -33.31 5.50 -10.09
C ARG A 125 -33.07 4.00 -10.29
N LYS A 126 -31.87 3.60 -10.72
CA LYS A 126 -31.53 2.19 -11.00
C LYS A 126 -31.17 1.41 -9.74
N LEU A 127 -30.40 2.00 -8.83
CA LEU A 127 -29.91 1.36 -7.60
C LEU A 127 -30.87 1.51 -6.42
N GLY A 128 -31.83 2.44 -6.51
CA GLY A 128 -32.75 2.76 -5.43
C GLY A 128 -32.15 3.68 -4.38
N THR A 129 -32.78 3.68 -3.20
CA THR A 129 -32.36 4.49 -2.06
C THR A 129 -31.05 3.96 -1.48
N PRO A 130 -30.00 4.79 -1.37
CA PRO A 130 -28.74 4.37 -0.78
C PRO A 130 -28.92 4.08 0.71
N LEU A 131 -28.21 3.05 1.21
CA LEU A 131 -28.15 2.72 2.62
C LEU A 131 -27.29 3.73 3.39
N PHE A 132 -26.23 4.23 2.75
CA PHE A 132 -25.31 5.21 3.32
C PHE A 132 -25.33 6.49 2.51
N SER A 133 -25.30 7.63 3.20
CA SER A 133 -25.19 8.95 2.56
C SER A 133 -24.37 9.86 3.45
N GLN A 134 -23.34 10.47 2.87
CA GLN A 134 -22.46 11.38 3.58
C GLN A 134 -22.15 12.60 2.72
N GLN A 135 -22.74 13.74 3.09
CA GLN A 135 -22.72 14.96 2.29
C GLN A 135 -21.32 15.58 2.19
N LYS A 136 -20.57 15.62 3.30
CA LYS A 136 -19.22 16.23 3.33
C LYS A 136 -18.23 15.51 2.39
N GLN A 137 -18.43 14.22 2.18
CA GLN A 137 -17.59 13.39 1.32
C GLN A 137 -18.19 13.24 -0.09
N GLU A 138 -19.37 13.81 -0.36
CA GLU A 138 -20.16 13.55 -1.58
C GLU A 138 -20.22 12.05 -1.91
N LEU A 139 -20.58 11.25 -0.90
CA LEU A 139 -20.52 9.81 -0.91
C LEU A 139 -21.90 9.21 -0.68
N ILE A 140 -22.28 8.23 -1.50
CA ILE A 140 -23.42 7.34 -1.21
C ILE A 140 -22.96 5.88 -1.27
N GLY A 141 -23.68 5.00 -0.59
CA GLY A 141 -23.35 3.59 -0.51
C GLY A 141 -24.54 2.66 -0.50
N TYR A 142 -24.33 1.46 -1.03
CA TYR A 142 -25.29 0.36 -1.09
C TYR A 142 -24.63 -0.90 -0.54
N ALA A 143 -25.34 -1.61 0.34
CA ALA A 143 -24.91 -2.91 0.85
C ALA A 143 -25.72 -4.03 0.20
N TYR A 144 -25.02 -4.97 -0.42
CA TYR A 144 -25.59 -6.19 -1.00
C TYR A 144 -25.16 -7.41 -0.18
N PRO A 145 -25.71 -8.61 -0.45
CA PRO A 145 -25.36 -9.81 0.30
C PRO A 145 -23.86 -10.13 0.31
N ASN A 146 -23.14 -9.88 -0.79
CA ASN A 146 -21.75 -10.31 -0.97
C ASN A 146 -20.77 -9.16 -1.26
N TYR A 147 -21.24 -7.92 -1.34
CA TYR A 147 -20.40 -6.76 -1.64
C TYR A 147 -21.05 -5.45 -1.22
N TYR A 148 -20.24 -4.40 -1.15
CA TYR A 148 -20.68 -3.02 -1.03
C TYR A 148 -20.34 -2.28 -2.32
N LEU A 149 -21.21 -1.35 -2.71
CA LEU A 149 -21.00 -0.43 -3.81
C LEU A 149 -21.09 1.00 -3.27
N PHE A 150 -19.97 1.71 -3.32
CA PHE A 150 -19.91 3.12 -3.00
C PHE A 150 -19.72 3.95 -4.26
N VAL A 151 -20.27 5.16 -4.23
CA VAL A 151 -20.16 6.13 -5.32
C VAL A 151 -19.76 7.47 -4.73
N THR A 152 -18.64 8.00 -5.21
CA THR A 152 -18.17 9.34 -4.88
C THR A 152 -18.49 10.28 -6.03
N PHE A 153 -18.87 11.51 -5.70
CA PHE A 153 -19.20 12.53 -6.68
C PHE A 153 -18.23 13.71 -6.63
N ALA A 154 -18.22 14.46 -7.72
CA ALA A 154 -17.75 15.83 -7.80
C ALA A 154 -18.94 16.68 -8.29
N GLY A 155 -19.73 17.18 -7.34
CA GLY A 155 -21.06 17.76 -7.62
C GLY A 155 -22.04 16.71 -8.16
N GLU A 156 -22.52 16.89 -9.39
CA GLU A 156 -23.50 15.98 -10.03
C GLU A 156 -22.85 14.87 -10.87
N LYS A 157 -21.53 14.90 -11.05
CA LYS A 157 -20.78 13.91 -11.83
C LYS A 157 -20.22 12.84 -10.91
N VAL A 158 -20.29 11.58 -11.33
CA VAL A 158 -19.57 10.50 -10.65
C VAL A 158 -18.08 10.74 -10.82
N LYS A 159 -17.36 10.70 -9.69
CA LYS A 159 -15.91 10.76 -9.65
C LYS A 159 -15.32 9.35 -9.72
N ALA A 160 -15.80 8.45 -8.87
CA ALA A 160 -15.35 7.07 -8.82
C ALA A 160 -16.40 6.16 -8.18
N PHE A 161 -16.32 4.88 -8.53
CA PHE A 161 -16.97 3.78 -7.81
C PHE A 161 -15.97 3.01 -6.97
N SER A 162 -16.41 2.51 -5.83
CA SER A 162 -15.62 1.64 -4.96
C SER A 162 -16.44 0.38 -4.64
N LEU A 163 -15.89 -0.78 -4.94
CA LEU A 163 -16.47 -2.09 -4.66
C LEU A 163 -15.68 -2.75 -3.54
N TYR A 164 -16.35 -3.13 -2.46
CA TYR A 164 -15.73 -3.87 -1.36
C TYR A 164 -16.35 -5.25 -1.21
N ARG A 165 -15.51 -6.23 -0.92
CA ARG A 165 -15.95 -7.61 -0.64
C ARG A 165 -16.66 -7.66 0.72
N ARG A 166 -17.76 -8.40 0.79
CA ARG A 166 -18.41 -8.77 2.05
C ARG A 166 -18.35 -10.29 2.21
N ASP A 167 -17.68 -10.74 3.26
CA ASP A 167 -17.49 -12.16 3.49
C ASP A 167 -18.59 -12.71 4.42
N PRO A 168 -19.19 -13.86 4.06
CA PRO A 168 -20.08 -14.56 4.98
C PRO A 168 -19.29 -15.12 6.16
N LEU A 169 -19.96 -15.29 7.30
CA LEU A 169 -19.41 -16.04 8.43
C LEU A 169 -19.71 -17.53 8.24
N THR A 170 -18.66 -18.35 8.28
CA THR A 170 -18.77 -19.82 8.16
C THR A 170 -18.77 -20.52 9.52
N ASP A 171 -18.14 -19.92 10.55
CA ASP A 171 -18.13 -20.45 11.92
C ASP A 171 -18.09 -19.32 12.96
N THR A 172 -19.18 -19.11 13.70
CA THR A 172 -19.27 -18.10 14.76
C THR A 172 -18.68 -18.56 16.09
N ARG A 173 -18.36 -19.84 16.25
CA ARG A 173 -17.81 -20.37 17.50
C ARG A 173 -16.41 -19.83 17.75
N ALA A 174 -15.60 -19.69 16.69
CA ALA A 174 -14.25 -19.18 16.78
C ALA A 174 -14.19 -17.74 17.31
N ILE A 175 -15.10 -16.85 16.87
CA ILE A 175 -15.17 -15.47 17.38
C ILE A 175 -15.72 -15.40 18.81
N LEU A 176 -16.68 -16.27 19.18
CA LEU A 176 -17.16 -16.35 20.56
C LEU A 176 -16.09 -16.86 21.52
N ASP A 177 -15.34 -17.88 21.10
CA ASP A 177 -14.18 -18.42 21.84
C ASP A 177 -13.11 -17.34 22.02
N MET A 178 -12.71 -16.70 20.92
CA MET A 178 -11.77 -15.59 20.94
C MET A 178 -12.20 -14.46 21.88
N ALA A 179 -13.45 -14.02 21.79
CA ALA A 179 -13.95 -12.92 22.61
C ALA A 179 -13.99 -13.28 24.11
N ARG A 180 -14.19 -14.56 24.47
CA ARG A 180 -14.18 -15.02 25.86
C ARG A 180 -12.77 -15.12 26.45
N HIS A 181 -11.79 -15.45 25.61
CA HIS A 181 -10.40 -15.69 26.00
C HIS A 181 -9.46 -14.61 25.46
N LEU A 182 -9.96 -13.40 25.17
CA LEU A 182 -9.25 -12.37 24.42
C LEU A 182 -7.88 -12.01 25.04
N GLN A 183 -7.82 -11.91 26.37
CA GLN A 183 -6.58 -11.60 27.10
C GLN A 183 -5.59 -12.78 27.12
N GLU A 184 -6.07 -14.02 27.25
CA GLU A 184 -5.23 -15.23 27.14
C GLU A 184 -4.61 -15.36 25.73
N TYR A 185 -5.26 -14.72 24.77
CA TYR A 185 -4.90 -14.70 23.37
C TYR A 185 -3.99 -13.54 22.99
N GLY A 186 -3.84 -12.51 23.84
CA GLY A 186 -3.13 -11.28 23.54
C GLY A 186 -1.73 -11.45 22.95
N GLU A 187 -0.87 -12.28 23.57
CA GLU A 187 0.49 -12.53 23.05
C GLU A 187 0.49 -13.31 21.73
N LYS A 188 -0.51 -14.16 21.49
CA LYS A 188 -0.62 -14.95 20.25
C LYS A 188 -1.20 -14.12 19.11
N LEU A 189 -2.11 -13.21 19.44
CA LEU A 189 -2.68 -12.23 18.51
C LEU A 189 -1.66 -11.17 18.08
N ALA A 190 -0.57 -11.02 18.85
CA ALA A 190 0.57 -10.21 18.47
C ALA A 190 1.36 -10.80 17.29
N GLU A 191 1.28 -12.08 16.95
CA GLU A 191 1.99 -12.59 15.76
C GLU A 191 1.10 -13.50 14.90
N PRO A 192 0.10 -12.95 14.18
CA PRO A 192 -0.89 -13.73 13.44
C PRO A 192 -0.26 -14.77 12.50
N ALA A 193 0.81 -14.40 11.79
CA ALA A 193 1.57 -15.27 10.88
C ALA A 193 2.22 -16.49 11.56
N ASN A 194 2.55 -16.40 12.86
CA ASN A 194 3.16 -17.47 13.64
C ASN A 194 2.16 -18.21 14.53
N SER A 195 0.92 -17.71 14.64
CA SER A 195 -0.08 -18.14 15.60
C SER A 195 -1.00 -19.29 15.12
N GLY A 196 -0.54 -20.15 14.22
CA GLY A 196 -1.34 -21.15 13.47
C GLY A 196 -2.29 -22.07 14.27
N SER A 197 -2.23 -22.07 15.60
CA SER A 197 -3.18 -22.71 16.51
C SER A 197 -4.34 -21.81 17.00
N PHE A 198 -4.49 -20.58 16.50
CA PHE A 198 -5.56 -19.68 16.90
C PHE A 198 -6.88 -20.02 16.20
N SER A 199 -7.97 -20.17 16.96
CA SER A 199 -9.24 -20.69 16.44
C SER A 199 -9.84 -19.82 15.32
N ILE A 200 -9.71 -18.49 15.41
CA ILE A 200 -10.24 -17.58 14.39
C ILE A 200 -9.45 -17.61 13.08
N PHE A 201 -8.10 -17.62 13.13
CA PHE A 201 -7.27 -17.64 11.92
C PHE A 201 -7.35 -19.00 11.21
N ALA A 202 -7.44 -20.09 11.98
CA ALA A 202 -7.69 -21.41 11.42
C ALA A 202 -9.09 -21.52 10.77
N ALA A 203 -10.10 -20.90 11.37
CA ALA A 203 -11.47 -20.95 10.84
C ALA A 203 -11.68 -20.02 9.63
N TRP A 204 -11.08 -18.82 9.65
CA TRP A 204 -11.43 -17.74 8.73
C TRP A 204 -10.29 -17.34 7.77
N GLY A 205 -9.08 -17.87 7.98
CA GLY A 205 -7.86 -17.46 7.27
C GLY A 205 -7.19 -16.25 7.95
N GLN A 206 -6.18 -15.68 7.30
CA GLN A 206 -5.51 -14.46 7.79
C GLN A 206 -6.50 -13.29 7.85
N PRO A 207 -6.27 -12.27 8.70
CA PRO A 207 -7.06 -11.04 8.69
C PRO A 207 -7.05 -10.35 7.31
N ASP A 208 -7.99 -9.44 7.08
CA ASP A 208 -7.93 -8.64 5.85
C ASP A 208 -6.71 -7.71 5.89
N PHE A 209 -6.38 -7.17 7.08
CA PHE A 209 -5.20 -6.33 7.32
C PHE A 209 -4.56 -6.63 8.67
N THR A 210 -3.23 -6.55 8.73
CA THR A 210 -2.46 -6.55 9.98
C THR A 210 -1.63 -5.27 10.08
N TYR A 211 -1.57 -4.70 11.27
CA TYR A 211 -0.84 -3.46 11.57
C TYR A 211 0.09 -3.68 12.75
N HIS A 212 1.31 -3.15 12.65
CA HIS A 212 2.20 -3.01 13.79
C HIS A 212 1.96 -1.64 14.43
N LEU A 213 1.33 -1.65 15.60
CA LEU A 213 1.05 -0.44 16.35
C LEU A 213 2.22 -0.13 17.28
N HIS A 214 3.07 0.82 16.87
CA HIS A 214 4.11 1.44 17.72
C HIS A 214 5.21 0.47 18.22
N GLY A 215 6.38 1.02 18.52
CA GLY A 215 7.52 0.23 18.98
C GLY A 215 7.18 -0.59 20.23
N ILE A 216 7.56 -1.87 20.19
CA ILE A 216 7.39 -2.92 21.22
C ILE A 216 5.99 -3.57 21.20
N GLY A 217 5.79 -4.50 20.24
CA GLY A 217 4.92 -5.66 20.44
C GLY A 217 3.40 -5.46 20.43
N THR A 218 2.88 -4.29 20.03
CA THR A 218 1.43 -4.10 19.89
C THR A 218 1.01 -4.29 18.44
N TYR A 219 -0.06 -5.06 18.24
CA TYR A 219 -0.57 -5.42 16.93
C TYR A 219 -2.07 -5.14 16.87
N ALA A 220 -2.50 -4.64 15.72
CA ALA A 220 -3.90 -4.62 15.36
C ALA A 220 -4.10 -5.49 14.13
N TRP A 221 -5.28 -6.08 14.04
CA TRP A 221 -5.69 -6.77 12.83
C TRP A 221 -7.19 -6.61 12.65
N GLU A 222 -7.62 -6.66 11.40
CA GLU A 222 -8.99 -6.32 11.07
C GLU A 222 -9.57 -7.30 10.05
N TYR A 223 -10.85 -7.62 10.23
CA TYR A 223 -11.70 -8.21 9.18
C TYR A 223 -12.86 -7.27 8.87
N PRO A 224 -12.61 -6.08 8.29
CA PRO A 224 -13.67 -5.17 7.84
C PRO A 224 -14.69 -5.87 6.95
N SER A 225 -14.28 -6.84 6.11
CA SER A 225 -15.19 -7.62 5.27
C SER A 225 -16.19 -8.50 6.06
N ARG A 226 -15.87 -8.79 7.33
CA ARG A 226 -16.71 -9.52 8.31
C ARG A 226 -17.21 -8.63 9.45
N GLY A 227 -16.80 -7.36 9.51
CA GLY A 227 -17.22 -6.40 10.53
C GLY A 227 -16.64 -6.63 11.92
N ILE A 228 -15.36 -7.02 12.02
CA ILE A 228 -14.64 -7.05 13.31
C ILE A 228 -13.24 -6.43 13.20
N ALA A 229 -12.73 -5.88 14.30
CA ALA A 229 -11.35 -5.42 14.43
C ALA A 229 -10.84 -5.70 15.85
N TYR A 230 -9.54 -6.00 15.95
CA TYR A 230 -8.82 -6.12 17.20
C TYR A 230 -7.74 -5.05 17.28
N ASP A 231 -7.66 -4.38 18.42
CA ASP A 231 -6.62 -3.39 18.72
C ASP A 231 -6.18 -3.53 20.17
N GLY A 232 -4.87 -3.61 20.41
CA GLY A 232 -4.29 -3.40 21.73
C GLY A 232 -3.18 -4.38 22.10
N ALA A 233 -2.45 -4.01 23.15
CA ALA A 233 -1.43 -4.86 23.77
C ALA A 233 -2.08 -6.10 24.40
N PRO A 234 -1.33 -7.18 24.68
CA PRO A 234 -1.91 -8.43 25.18
C PRO A 234 -2.85 -8.29 26.39
N GLU A 235 -2.61 -7.28 27.22
CA GLU A 235 -3.30 -7.05 28.50
C GLU A 235 -4.53 -6.15 28.35
N ASP A 236 -4.54 -5.27 27.34
CA ASP A 236 -5.53 -4.21 27.09
C ASP A 236 -6.28 -4.38 25.75
N GLY A 237 -6.08 -5.51 25.08
CA GLY A 237 -6.66 -5.82 23.77
C GLY A 237 -8.18 -5.67 23.77
N THR A 238 -8.70 -4.93 22.79
CA THR A 238 -10.12 -4.66 22.60
C THR A 238 -10.59 -5.26 21.28
N LEU A 239 -11.73 -5.94 21.31
CA LEU A 239 -12.41 -6.45 20.14
C LEU A 239 -13.60 -5.53 19.80
N THR A 240 -13.54 -4.87 18.65
CA THR A 240 -14.65 -4.08 18.12
C THR A 240 -15.47 -4.90 17.13
N ILE A 241 -16.78 -4.92 17.32
CA ILE A 241 -17.75 -5.58 16.42
C ILE A 241 -18.63 -4.51 15.79
N TYR A 242 -18.57 -4.40 14.48
CA TYR A 242 -19.24 -3.38 13.69
C TYR A 242 -20.65 -3.79 13.26
N SER A 243 -21.44 -2.81 12.83
CA SER A 243 -22.83 -3.00 12.42
C SER A 243 -22.98 -3.80 11.12
N ASN A 244 -21.89 -4.07 10.38
CA ASN A 244 -21.90 -5.01 9.26
C ASN A 244 -21.61 -6.48 9.64
N PHE A 245 -21.30 -6.76 10.92
CA PHE A 245 -21.05 -8.12 11.41
C PHE A 245 -22.23 -9.08 11.09
N PRO A 246 -22.04 -10.15 10.29
CA PRO A 246 -23.15 -10.93 9.77
C PRO A 246 -24.00 -11.67 10.83
N ALA A 247 -23.39 -12.15 11.93
CA ALA A 247 -24.08 -12.98 12.91
C ALA A 247 -24.79 -12.14 13.99
N LYS A 248 -25.88 -11.49 13.61
CA LYS A 248 -26.66 -10.58 14.49
C LYS A 248 -27.23 -11.25 15.73
N SER A 249 -27.53 -12.56 15.67
CA SER A 249 -28.01 -13.34 16.81
C SER A 249 -26.99 -13.42 17.95
N GLU A 250 -25.70 -13.31 17.65
CA GLU A 250 -24.62 -13.47 18.65
C GLU A 250 -24.29 -12.16 19.36
N LEU A 251 -24.72 -11.01 18.83
CA LEU A 251 -24.41 -9.69 19.40
C LEU A 251 -24.80 -9.54 20.88
N PRO A 252 -25.97 -10.03 21.36
CA PRO A 252 -26.32 -9.93 22.78
C PRO A 252 -25.40 -10.74 23.70
N ALA A 253 -24.78 -11.81 23.20
CA ALA A 253 -23.82 -12.61 23.96
C ALA A 253 -22.44 -11.92 23.97
N LEU A 254 -21.99 -11.45 22.81
CA LEU A 254 -20.72 -10.75 22.64
C LEU A 254 -20.66 -9.43 23.42
N ALA A 255 -21.76 -8.66 23.43
CA ALA A 255 -21.85 -7.38 24.13
C ALA A 255 -21.73 -7.48 25.67
N LYS A 256 -21.84 -8.69 26.23
CA LYS A 256 -21.68 -8.93 27.68
C LYS A 256 -20.26 -9.29 28.07
N LEU A 257 -19.39 -9.56 27.09
CA LEU A 257 -18.01 -9.96 27.35
C LEU A 257 -17.16 -8.72 27.64
N PRO A 258 -16.19 -8.81 28.56
CA PRO A 258 -15.26 -7.72 28.81
C PRO A 258 -14.42 -7.45 27.56
N HIS A 259 -13.98 -6.20 27.37
CA HIS A 259 -13.15 -5.77 26.25
C HIS A 259 -13.78 -5.96 24.85
N VAL A 260 -15.08 -6.22 24.77
CA VAL A 260 -15.83 -6.23 23.51
C VAL A 260 -16.64 -4.93 23.38
N THR A 261 -16.43 -4.21 22.29
CA THR A 261 -17.18 -2.99 21.96
C THR A 261 -18.09 -3.26 20.76
N ILE A 262 -19.37 -2.92 20.87
CA ILE A 262 -20.30 -2.96 19.73
C ILE A 262 -20.39 -1.56 19.12
N SER A 263 -19.94 -1.42 17.88
CA SER A 263 -20.04 -0.19 17.12
C SER A 263 -21.31 -0.16 16.26
N ALA A 264 -21.98 1.00 16.25
CA ALA A 264 -23.06 1.27 15.32
C ALA A 264 -22.56 1.54 13.89
N GLU A 265 -21.26 1.82 13.73
CA GLU A 265 -20.65 2.06 12.42
C GLU A 265 -20.45 0.76 11.63
N ASP A 266 -20.49 0.89 10.31
CA ASP A 266 -20.21 -0.19 9.37
C ASP A 266 -18.73 -0.12 8.97
N ALA A 267 -17.97 -1.20 9.17
CA ALA A 267 -16.52 -1.19 8.96
C ALA A 267 -16.12 -0.87 7.51
N LEU A 268 -16.90 -1.33 6.53
CA LEU A 268 -16.60 -1.09 5.11
C LEU A 268 -16.96 0.34 4.71
N PHE A 269 -18.02 0.90 5.29
CA PHE A 269 -18.36 2.31 5.10
C PHE A 269 -17.33 3.23 5.75
N LEU A 270 -16.84 2.88 6.94
CA LEU A 270 -15.77 3.61 7.63
C LEU A 270 -14.49 3.61 6.79
N ALA A 271 -14.06 2.44 6.31
CA ALA A 271 -12.89 2.31 5.45
C ALA A 271 -12.97 3.18 4.19
N GLU A 272 -14.13 3.24 3.53
CA GLU A 272 -14.31 4.12 2.37
C GLU A 272 -14.28 5.61 2.74
N LYS A 273 -14.87 5.99 3.88
CA LYS A 273 -14.83 7.37 4.38
C LYS A 273 -13.39 7.82 4.63
N GLU A 274 -12.62 6.99 5.34
CA GLU A 274 -11.22 7.24 5.69
C GLU A 274 -10.34 7.31 4.43
N ARG A 275 -10.56 6.41 3.46
CA ARG A 275 -9.86 6.47 2.16
C ARG A 275 -10.07 7.82 1.46
N ILE A 276 -11.31 8.31 1.41
CA ILE A 276 -11.64 9.60 0.77
C ILE A 276 -11.04 10.77 1.56
N GLU A 277 -11.08 10.71 2.89
CA GLU A 277 -10.51 11.73 3.76
C GLU A 277 -8.98 11.80 3.60
N LEU A 278 -8.31 10.66 3.58
CA LEU A 278 -6.88 10.54 3.33
C LEU A 278 -6.53 11.08 1.94
N GLU A 279 -7.28 10.71 0.90
CA GLU A 279 -7.09 11.23 -0.45
C GLU A 279 -7.18 12.77 -0.48
N LYS A 280 -8.20 13.35 0.19
CA LYS A 280 -8.36 14.80 0.29
C LYS A 280 -7.22 15.46 1.07
N ALA A 281 -6.80 14.87 2.18
CA ALA A 281 -5.69 15.37 2.99
C ALA A 281 -4.37 15.35 2.19
N ASN A 282 -4.11 14.26 1.48
CA ASN A 282 -2.93 14.09 0.64
C ASN A 282 -2.89 15.11 -0.51
N VAL A 283 -4.02 15.37 -1.18
CA VAL A 283 -4.12 16.41 -2.21
C VAL A 283 -3.94 17.81 -1.62
N ALA A 284 -4.50 18.09 -0.45
CA ALA A 284 -4.34 19.37 0.23
C ALA A 284 -2.86 19.62 0.58
N ARG A 285 -2.19 18.59 1.10
CA ARG A 285 -0.76 18.63 1.40
C ARG A 285 0.09 18.79 0.15
N ALA A 286 -0.22 18.07 -0.93
CA ALA A 286 0.48 18.24 -2.20
C ALA A 286 0.39 19.67 -2.74
N LYS A 287 -0.73 20.37 -2.48
CA LYS A 287 -0.90 21.79 -2.85
C LYS A 287 -0.08 22.74 -1.97
N SER A 288 0.06 22.46 -0.68
CA SER A 288 0.73 23.36 0.27
C SER A 288 2.24 23.12 0.38
N GLU A 289 2.67 21.86 0.30
CA GLU A 289 4.04 21.42 0.60
C GLU A 289 4.74 20.79 -0.61
N GLY A 290 4.02 20.60 -1.71
CA GLY A 290 4.56 19.93 -2.89
C GLY A 290 5.69 20.68 -3.57
N ILE A 291 6.74 19.94 -3.93
CA ILE A 291 7.89 20.45 -4.67
C ILE A 291 7.69 20.11 -6.14
N ALA A 292 7.35 21.12 -6.95
CA ALA A 292 7.14 20.96 -8.38
C ALA A 292 8.45 20.67 -9.13
N SER A 293 8.39 19.81 -10.14
CA SER A 293 9.45 19.62 -11.13
C SER A 293 9.74 20.92 -11.89
N PRO A 294 10.91 21.08 -12.53
CA PRO A 294 11.23 22.30 -13.27
C PRO A 294 10.22 22.65 -14.38
N ASP A 295 9.60 21.65 -15.01
CA ASP A 295 8.53 21.83 -15.99
C ASP A 295 7.11 21.90 -15.38
N GLN A 296 7.00 21.84 -14.05
CA GLN A 296 5.77 21.90 -13.26
C GLN A 296 4.75 20.80 -13.55
N LYS A 297 5.15 19.70 -14.21
CA LYS A 297 4.24 18.60 -14.53
C LYS A 297 4.10 17.58 -13.42
N THR A 298 5.11 17.47 -12.56
CA THR A 298 5.16 16.51 -11.47
C THR A 298 5.38 17.24 -10.15
N ILE A 299 4.69 16.79 -9.10
CA ILE A 299 4.78 17.34 -7.75
C ILE A 299 5.24 16.23 -6.83
N ALA A 300 6.36 16.43 -6.12
CA ALA A 300 6.86 15.51 -5.12
C ALA A 300 6.51 16.01 -3.71
N VAL A 301 6.01 15.11 -2.87
CA VAL A 301 5.65 15.41 -1.48
C VAL A 301 6.38 14.42 -0.57
N PRO A 302 7.31 14.87 0.28
CA PRO A 302 7.86 13.99 1.30
C PRO A 302 6.75 13.70 2.31
N ASP A 303 6.46 12.43 2.56
CA ASP A 303 5.52 12.04 3.58
C ASP A 303 6.10 11.05 4.59
N SER A 304 6.39 11.60 5.74
CA SER A 304 6.66 10.90 6.97
C SER A 304 5.42 10.96 7.85
N GLU A 305 4.54 9.96 7.80
CA GLU A 305 3.36 9.81 8.68
C GLU A 305 3.75 9.53 10.15
N GLY A 306 4.79 10.20 10.65
CA GLY A 306 5.32 10.06 12.01
C GLY A 306 6.11 8.77 12.28
N LEU A 307 6.12 7.79 11.37
CA LEU A 307 6.83 6.51 11.54
C LEU A 307 7.88 6.29 10.46
N TYR A 308 9.02 5.70 10.86
CA TYR A 308 10.09 5.34 9.93
C TYR A 308 9.60 4.38 8.84
N SER A 309 8.87 3.34 9.25
CA SER A 309 8.37 2.27 8.37
C SER A 309 7.31 2.72 7.36
N SER A 310 6.61 3.84 7.63
CA SER A 310 5.61 4.39 6.70
C SER A 310 6.13 5.58 5.90
N THR A 311 7.40 5.97 6.08
CA THR A 311 7.94 7.11 5.33
C THR A 311 7.99 6.79 3.84
N ASN A 312 7.46 7.71 3.05
CA ASN A 312 7.42 7.63 1.61
C ASN A 312 7.57 9.02 0.96
N ILE A 313 7.73 9.01 -0.36
CA ILE A 313 7.67 10.20 -1.21
C ILE A 313 6.55 9.95 -2.20
N ARG A 314 5.52 10.80 -2.16
CA ARG A 314 4.37 10.72 -3.08
C ARG A 314 4.60 11.64 -4.27
N PHE A 315 4.34 11.11 -5.46
CA PHE A 315 4.41 11.87 -6.71
C PHE A 315 3.02 12.02 -7.32
N TYR A 316 2.67 13.26 -7.66
CA TYR A 316 1.42 13.61 -8.32
C TYR A 316 1.70 14.31 -9.64
N ASN A 317 0.75 14.26 -10.58
CA ASN A 317 0.78 15.16 -11.73
C ASN A 317 0.30 16.57 -11.34
N LYS A 318 0.37 17.52 -12.27
CA LYS A 318 -0.13 18.89 -12.09
C LYS A 318 -1.60 19.01 -11.66
N ASP A 319 -2.41 17.98 -11.92
CA ASP A 319 -3.83 17.90 -11.59
C ASP A 319 -4.06 17.11 -10.28
N TYR A 320 -2.99 16.88 -9.52
CA TYR A 320 -2.97 16.16 -8.24
C TYR A 320 -3.45 14.71 -8.32
N GLN A 321 -3.34 14.09 -9.49
CA GLN A 321 -3.56 12.65 -9.64
C GLN A 321 -2.29 11.88 -9.27
N PRO A 322 -2.41 10.76 -8.53
CA PRO A 322 -1.27 9.92 -8.19
C PRO A 322 -0.46 9.50 -9.43
N LEU A 323 0.87 9.53 -9.36
CA LEU A 323 1.75 9.06 -10.44
C LEU A 323 2.64 7.90 -9.99
N ALA A 324 3.29 8.04 -8.84
CA ALA A 324 4.22 7.06 -8.30
C ALA A 324 4.37 7.29 -6.79
N GLN A 325 4.91 6.29 -6.10
CA GLN A 325 5.29 6.38 -4.70
C GLN A 325 6.63 5.69 -4.51
N LEU A 326 7.50 6.29 -3.71
CA LEU A 326 8.79 5.71 -3.31
C LEU A 326 8.79 5.52 -1.81
N TYR A 327 9.14 4.33 -1.33
CA TYR A 327 9.38 4.05 0.08
C TYR A 327 10.90 3.99 0.31
N PRO A 328 11.54 5.10 0.71
CA PRO A 328 12.98 5.11 0.95
C PRO A 328 13.37 4.41 2.27
N GLY A 329 12.38 3.95 3.06
CA GLY A 329 12.56 3.21 4.31
C GLY A 329 12.76 4.09 5.56
N HIS A 330 13.04 5.38 5.38
CA HIS A 330 13.35 6.32 6.47
C HIS A 330 12.89 7.73 6.17
N PHE A 331 12.82 8.57 7.21
CA PHE A 331 12.50 10.00 7.12
C PHE A 331 13.32 10.71 6.05
N VAL A 332 12.60 11.40 5.18
CA VAL A 332 13.16 12.18 4.07
C VAL A 332 13.52 13.56 4.58
N ASN A 333 14.81 13.82 4.72
CA ASN A 333 15.34 15.09 5.20
C ASN A 333 15.26 16.17 4.12
N LYS A 334 15.49 15.77 2.86
CA LYS A 334 15.58 16.70 1.74
C LYS A 334 15.15 16.04 0.44
N LEU A 335 14.44 16.81 -0.38
CA LEU A 335 14.08 16.48 -1.75
C LEU A 335 14.53 17.59 -2.69
N THR A 336 15.08 17.23 -3.84
CA THR A 336 15.49 18.22 -4.86
C THR A 336 15.43 17.61 -6.25
N TRP A 337 14.72 18.24 -7.18
CA TRP A 337 14.70 17.84 -8.58
C TRP A 337 16.08 18.02 -9.23
N LEU A 338 16.58 16.96 -9.88
CA LEU A 338 17.80 16.98 -10.68
C LEU A 338 17.51 17.36 -12.14
N ASP A 339 16.34 16.97 -12.64
CA ASP A 339 15.71 17.41 -13.89
C ASP A 339 14.18 17.24 -13.81
N ASN A 340 13.47 17.13 -14.94
CA ASN A 340 12.01 16.95 -14.97
C ASN A 340 11.52 15.58 -14.48
N ASN A 341 12.39 14.56 -14.44
CA ASN A 341 12.01 13.16 -14.16
C ASN A 341 12.79 12.54 -13.00
N TRP A 342 13.97 13.08 -12.68
CA TRP A 342 14.85 12.61 -11.61
C TRP A 342 14.76 13.52 -10.40
N ILE A 343 14.55 12.91 -9.25
CA ILE A 343 14.58 13.59 -7.95
C ILE A 343 15.68 12.98 -7.09
N LEU A 344 16.49 13.83 -6.47
CA LEU A 344 17.38 13.44 -5.38
C LEU A 344 16.60 13.45 -4.08
N TYR A 345 16.82 12.43 -3.26
CA TYR A 345 16.33 12.35 -1.91
C TYR A 345 17.47 12.03 -0.93
N ASP A 346 17.39 12.66 0.24
CA ASP A 346 18.29 12.45 1.37
C ASP A 346 17.46 11.92 2.53
N THR A 347 17.90 10.82 3.13
CA THR A 347 17.33 10.24 4.34
C THR A 347 18.40 10.04 5.38
N MET A 348 18.01 9.76 6.61
CA MET A 348 18.97 9.44 7.67
C MET A 348 19.87 8.21 7.36
N LEU A 349 19.43 7.28 6.49
CA LEU A 349 20.15 6.04 6.18
C LEU A 349 20.70 5.97 4.74
N GLY A 350 20.51 7.02 3.94
CA GLY A 350 21.12 7.07 2.62
C GLY A 350 20.70 8.25 1.77
N VAL A 351 21.48 8.47 0.71
CA VAL A 351 21.22 9.45 -0.32
C VAL A 351 21.07 8.73 -1.65
N GLY A 352 19.99 9.01 -2.36
CA GLY A 352 19.66 8.35 -3.62
C GLY A 352 19.00 9.28 -4.62
N ALA A 353 18.86 8.79 -5.84
CA ALA A 353 18.12 9.44 -6.92
C ALA A 353 17.05 8.50 -7.45
N TYR A 354 15.87 9.05 -7.77
CA TYR A 354 14.73 8.29 -8.23
C TYR A 354 14.19 8.86 -9.55
N HIS A 355 14.02 7.99 -10.54
CA HIS A 355 13.38 8.31 -11.80
C HIS A 355 11.88 8.05 -11.69
N VAL A 356 11.09 9.11 -11.61
CA VAL A 356 9.65 9.03 -11.30
C VAL A 356 8.87 8.22 -12.33
N PRO A 357 9.00 8.45 -13.66
CA PRO A 357 8.19 7.72 -14.64
C PRO A 357 8.51 6.23 -14.72
N ALA A 358 9.80 5.86 -14.62
CA ALA A 358 10.22 4.46 -14.72
C ALA A 358 10.25 3.73 -13.37
N GLN A 359 10.01 4.46 -12.27
CA GLN A 359 10.05 3.96 -10.89
C GLN A 359 11.38 3.25 -10.56
N LYS A 360 12.50 3.83 -11.02
CA LYS A 360 13.86 3.29 -10.83
C LYS A 360 14.63 4.10 -9.81
N ASN A 361 15.26 3.41 -8.87
CA ASN A 361 16.09 3.99 -7.82
C ASN A 361 17.58 3.73 -8.10
N SER A 362 18.41 4.73 -7.82
CA SER A 362 19.87 4.63 -7.77
C SER A 362 20.38 5.12 -6.43
N VAL A 363 21.13 4.28 -5.73
CA VAL A 363 21.79 4.62 -4.46
C VAL A 363 23.12 5.31 -4.73
N ILE A 364 23.40 6.42 -4.03
CA ILE A 364 24.66 7.17 -4.15
C ILE A 364 25.53 6.95 -2.91
N VAL A 365 24.91 7.03 -1.73
CA VAL A 365 25.54 6.75 -0.43
C VAL A 365 24.55 5.96 0.43
N ALA A 366 25.03 4.94 1.13
CA ALA A 366 24.25 4.08 2.00
C ALA A 366 24.85 4.02 3.41
N MET A 367 24.20 3.28 4.32
CA MET A 367 24.75 2.93 5.63
C MET A 367 26.05 2.14 5.51
N ASP A 368 26.07 1.14 4.63
CA ASP A 368 27.23 0.29 4.42
C ASP A 368 28.20 0.94 3.42
N LYS A 369 29.50 0.77 3.70
CA LYS A 369 30.54 1.30 2.83
C LYS A 369 30.51 0.62 1.46
N GLN A 370 30.19 1.38 0.43
CA GLN A 370 30.12 0.90 -0.95
C GLN A 370 31.48 0.99 -1.65
N PRO A 371 31.81 0.06 -2.58
CA PRO A 371 33.02 0.16 -3.39
C PRO A 371 33.10 1.49 -4.14
N GLY A 372 34.22 2.20 -3.97
CA GLY A 372 34.44 3.50 -4.62
C GLY A 372 33.75 4.70 -3.96
N VAL A 373 32.97 4.50 -2.88
CA VAL A 373 32.41 5.58 -2.07
C VAL A 373 33.32 5.80 -0.85
N PRO A 374 33.82 7.02 -0.61
CA PRO A 374 34.86 7.24 0.42
C PRO A 374 34.34 7.19 1.87
N PHE A 375 33.03 7.28 2.07
CA PHE A 375 32.36 7.41 3.37
C PHE A 375 30.98 6.72 3.38
N THR A 376 30.33 6.72 4.54
CA THR A 376 28.96 6.24 4.75
C THR A 376 28.02 7.41 5.03
N VAL A 377 26.71 7.18 5.01
CA VAL A 377 25.73 8.22 5.33
C VAL A 377 25.95 8.86 6.71
N PHE A 378 26.45 8.09 7.68
CA PHE A 378 26.70 8.54 9.05
C PHE A 378 27.84 9.55 9.15
N ASP A 379 28.70 9.62 8.14
CA ASP A 379 29.78 10.58 8.09
C ASP A 379 29.34 11.92 7.49
N ILE A 380 28.15 11.99 6.86
CA ILE A 380 27.63 13.17 6.17
C ILE A 380 27.00 14.14 7.19
N ASN A 381 27.53 15.36 7.25
CA ASN A 381 26.88 16.45 7.97
C ASN A 381 25.85 17.18 7.11
N GLN A 382 26.13 17.33 5.80
CA GLN A 382 25.29 18.10 4.89
C GLN A 382 25.43 17.67 3.44
N THR A 383 24.29 17.63 2.73
CA THR A 383 24.21 17.43 1.28
C THR A 383 23.80 18.71 0.55
N ARG A 384 24.66 19.19 -0.36
CA ARG A 384 24.40 20.37 -1.22
C ARG A 384 24.36 19.96 -2.68
N ILE A 385 23.50 20.60 -3.47
CA ILE A 385 23.27 20.24 -4.87
C ILE A 385 23.44 21.47 -5.72
N ASN A 386 24.17 21.35 -6.82
CA ASN A 386 24.28 22.35 -7.86
C ASN A 386 23.79 21.75 -9.18
N THR A 387 22.53 22.01 -9.51
CA THR A 387 21.88 21.46 -10.71
C THR A 387 22.45 22.02 -12.00
N THR A 388 22.96 23.26 -12.00
CA THR A 388 23.63 23.87 -13.16
C THR A 388 24.95 23.17 -13.49
N LYS A 389 25.76 22.87 -12.48
CA LYS A 389 27.04 22.15 -12.65
C LYS A 389 26.87 20.62 -12.68
N LYS A 390 25.66 20.13 -12.40
CA LYS A 390 25.35 18.71 -12.20
C LYS A 390 26.25 18.06 -11.15
N GLU A 391 26.36 18.73 -10.00
CA GLU A 391 27.22 18.32 -8.88
C GLU A 391 26.40 18.11 -7.61
N ILE A 392 26.76 17.09 -6.84
CA ILE A 392 26.30 16.85 -5.47
C ILE A 392 27.54 16.90 -4.58
N VAL A 393 27.51 17.76 -3.57
CA VAL A 393 28.62 17.97 -2.64
C VAL A 393 28.19 17.46 -1.27
N PHE A 394 28.98 16.56 -0.73
CA PHE A 394 28.84 16.00 0.61
C PHE A 394 29.89 16.63 1.52
N GLU A 395 29.43 17.26 2.60
CA GLU A 395 30.28 17.75 3.68
C GLU A 395 30.39 16.65 4.74
N VAL A 396 31.60 16.15 4.95
CA VAL A 396 31.86 14.92 5.71
C VAL A 396 32.81 15.21 6.89
N GLY A 397 32.48 14.64 8.07
CA GLY A 397 33.31 14.69 9.27
C GLY A 397 33.03 15.86 10.21
N THR A 398 33.07 15.62 11.52
CA THR A 398 32.61 16.54 12.58
C THR A 398 33.58 17.69 12.89
N GLU A 399 34.89 17.46 12.82
CA GLU A 399 35.91 18.44 13.24
C GLU A 399 36.64 19.10 12.06
N ALA A 400 37.11 18.32 11.09
CA ALA A 400 37.75 18.80 9.87
C ALA A 400 36.88 18.47 8.66
N LYS A 401 35.92 19.36 8.37
CA LYS A 401 34.95 19.21 7.27
C LYS A 401 35.68 19.00 5.95
N LYS A 402 35.57 17.79 5.38
CA LYS A 402 36.04 17.47 4.04
C LYS A 402 34.88 17.54 3.07
N LEU A 403 35.12 18.12 1.90
CA LEU A 403 34.14 18.17 0.83
C LEU A 403 34.43 17.07 -0.18
N TYR A 404 33.42 16.26 -0.47
CA TYR A 404 33.45 15.27 -1.52
C TYR A 404 32.39 15.62 -2.56
N THR A 405 32.80 15.65 -3.83
CA THR A 405 31.90 16.02 -4.92
C THR A 405 31.68 14.83 -5.84
N VAL A 406 30.40 14.53 -6.10
CA VAL A 406 29.97 13.64 -7.17
C VAL A 406 29.42 14.48 -8.31
N THR A 407 29.82 14.18 -9.54
CA THR A 407 29.12 14.67 -10.73
C THR A 407 28.09 13.64 -11.15
N TYR A 408 26.99 14.10 -11.74
CA TYR A 408 25.98 13.22 -12.31
C TYR A 408 25.71 13.51 -13.79
N GLN A 409 25.44 12.45 -14.54
CA GLN A 409 24.99 12.51 -15.92
C GLN A 409 23.71 11.71 -16.08
N ILE A 410 22.66 12.38 -16.57
CA ILE A 410 21.37 11.76 -16.87
C ILE A 410 21.33 11.38 -18.35
N ALA A 411 20.90 10.15 -18.63
CA ALA A 411 20.69 9.60 -19.96
C ALA A 411 19.36 8.82 -19.99
N GLY A 412 18.26 9.56 -20.18
CA GLY A 412 16.91 9.00 -20.11
C GLY A 412 16.60 8.43 -18.73
N GLU A 413 16.24 7.14 -18.67
CA GLU A 413 15.93 6.42 -17.44
C GLU A 413 17.16 5.96 -16.63
N ARG A 414 18.37 6.41 -17.01
CA ARG A 414 19.62 6.09 -16.29
C ARG A 414 20.29 7.37 -15.79
N ILE A 415 20.89 7.26 -14.62
CA ILE A 415 21.76 8.28 -14.03
C ILE A 415 23.09 7.64 -13.65
N PHE A 416 24.18 8.31 -13.99
CA PHE A 416 25.55 7.88 -13.69
C PHE A 416 26.18 8.87 -12.71
N PHE A 417 26.89 8.35 -11.72
CA PHE A 417 27.58 9.15 -10.71
C PHE A 417 29.08 8.91 -10.78
N THR A 418 29.87 9.98 -10.79
CA THR A 418 31.33 9.93 -10.84
C THR A 418 31.90 10.78 -9.71
N TRP A 419 32.63 10.14 -8.79
CA TRP A 419 33.34 10.84 -7.72
C TRP A 419 34.52 11.63 -8.28
N LYS A 420 34.59 12.93 -7.96
CA LYS A 420 35.78 13.74 -8.24
C LYS A 420 36.90 13.31 -7.30
N LYS A 421 38.09 13.11 -7.88
CA LYS A 421 39.32 12.85 -7.14
C LYS A 421 39.82 14.11 -6.45
#